data_AF-A0A1A9Z2K1-F1
#
_entry.id   AF-A0A1A9Z2K1-F1
#
_cell.length_a   1.000
_cell.length_b   1.000
_cell.length_c   1.000
_cell.angle_alpha   90.00
_cell.angle_beta   90.00
_cell.angle_gamma   90.00
#
_symmetry.space_group_name_H-M   'P 1'
#
loop_
_entity.id
_entity.type
_entity.pdbx_description
1 polymer ?
#
loop_
_entity_poly.entity_id
_entity_poly.type
_entity_poly.pdbx_seq_one_letter_code
_entity_poly.pdbx_strand_id
1 'polypeptide(L)'
;MGQVAFDTLQASEELETAGISREQARAISLVVRKSHEVADVATKADIAEVKRDIADVRKDLSAEIQIRFDKSDAQINLLRKDTIALFEKVDAKSDAQMSLLRKDVENIATGLLLKLGGVIVVTISAATAVLKFL
;
A
#
# COMPACT_ATOMS: atom_id res chain seq x y z
N MET A 1 31.84 17.89 18.83
CA MET A 1 33.24 18.25 19.12
C MET A 1 33.28 19.77 19.15
N GLY A 2 33.61 20.38 20.28
CA GLY A 2 33.62 21.84 20.39
C GLY A 2 34.70 22.42 19.48
N GLN A 3 34.33 23.32 18.58
CA GLN A 3 35.30 24.13 17.83
C GLN A 3 36.09 24.96 18.85
N VAL A 4 37.32 24.54 19.14
CA VAL A 4 38.27 25.37 19.87
C VAL A 4 38.69 26.45 18.87
N ALA A 5 38.29 27.69 19.13
CA ALA A 5 38.68 28.82 18.29
C ALA A 5 40.21 28.93 18.28
N PHE A 6 40.80 29.10 17.10
CA PHE A 6 42.24 29.23 16.97
C PHE A 6 42.71 30.55 17.62
N ASP A 7 43.40 30.45 18.75
CA ASP A 7 43.96 31.60 19.46
C ASP A 7 45.24 32.06 18.77
N THR A 8 45.11 33.07 17.92
CA THR A 8 46.24 33.68 17.20
C THR A 8 47.34 34.25 18.09
N LEU A 9 47.00 34.67 19.32
CA LEU A 9 47.96 35.27 20.25
C LEU A 9 48.81 34.16 20.88
N GLN A 10 48.16 33.16 21.47
CA GLN A 10 48.85 32.02 22.06
C GLN A 10 49.73 31.30 21.03
N ALA A 11 49.22 31.08 19.82
CA ALA A 11 50.01 30.46 18.74
C ALA A 11 51.24 31.29 18.35
N SER A 12 51.14 32.64 18.37
CA SER A 12 52.30 33.49 18.11
C SER A 12 53.34 33.45 19.25
N GLU A 13 52.89 33.38 20.50
CA GLU A 13 53.77 33.31 21.68
C GLU A 13 54.52 31.97 21.76
N GLU A 14 53.88 30.87 21.40
CA GLU A 14 54.51 29.55 21.30
C GLU A 14 55.59 29.51 20.20
N LEU A 15 55.32 30.13 19.05
CA LEU A 15 56.30 30.25 17.96
C LEU A 15 57.47 31.18 18.34
N GLU A 16 57.21 32.28 19.04
CA GLU A 16 58.26 33.16 19.60
C GLU A 16 59.15 32.37 20.59
N THR A 17 58.55 31.56 21.47
CA THR A 17 59.26 30.72 22.45
C THR A 17 60.09 29.62 21.78
N ALA A 18 59.63 29.12 20.62
CA ALA A 18 60.36 28.15 19.80
C ALA A 18 61.52 28.77 18.98
N GLY A 19 61.77 30.08 19.11
CA GLY A 19 62.88 30.78 18.47
C GLY A 19 62.54 31.44 17.13
N ILE A 20 61.26 31.53 16.76
CA ILE A 20 60.84 32.29 15.57
C ILE A 20 60.73 33.78 15.92
N SER A 21 61.18 34.67 15.02
CA SER A 21 61.04 36.11 15.23
C SER A 21 59.56 36.52 15.38
N ARG A 22 59.28 37.51 16.21
CA ARG A 22 57.93 38.02 16.48
C ARG A 22 57.15 38.38 15.21
N GLU A 23 57.80 39.01 14.22
CA GLU A 23 57.15 39.32 12.95
C GLU A 23 56.72 38.06 12.19
N GLN A 24 57.58 37.03 12.15
CA GLN A 24 57.29 35.77 11.47
C GLN A 24 56.24 34.95 12.23
N ALA A 25 56.32 34.88 13.56
CA ALA A 25 55.37 34.18 14.41
C ALA A 25 53.93 34.72 14.22
N ARG A 26 53.77 36.06 14.18
CA ARG A 26 52.49 36.72 13.90
C ARG A 26 51.99 36.47 12.48
N ALA A 27 52.88 36.52 11.49
CA ALA A 27 52.51 36.26 10.10
C ALA A 27 51.99 34.82 9.93
N ILE A 28 52.70 33.84 10.53
CA ILE A 28 52.32 32.43 10.49
C ILE A 28 50.97 32.20 11.20
N SER A 29 50.78 32.74 12.41
CA SER A 29 49.53 32.56 13.15
C SER A 29 48.32 33.17 12.41
N LEU A 30 48.49 34.33 11.77
CA LEU A 30 47.45 34.95 10.94
C LEU A 30 47.07 34.11 9.71
N VAL A 31 48.05 33.49 9.03
CA VAL A 31 47.80 32.61 7.89
C VAL A 31 47.05 31.37 8.34
N VAL A 32 47.46 30.75 9.45
CA VAL A 32 46.79 29.55 10.00
C VAL A 32 45.34 29.87 10.40
N ARG A 33 45.08 31.01 11.06
CA ARG A 33 43.72 31.44 11.39
C ARG A 33 42.84 31.59 10.15
N LYS A 34 43.34 32.27 9.12
CA LYS A 34 42.62 32.44 7.85
C LYS A 34 42.32 31.10 7.18
N SER A 35 43.25 30.16 7.20
CA SER A 35 43.04 28.81 6.65
C SER A 35 41.93 28.05 7.40
N HIS A 36 41.88 28.16 8.74
CA HIS A 36 40.80 27.56 9.54
C HIS A 36 39.44 28.23 9.30
N GLU A 37 39.39 29.57 9.20
CA GLU A 37 38.16 30.31 8.90
C GLU A 37 37.56 29.89 7.55
N VAL A 38 38.38 29.72 6.51
CA VAL A 38 37.93 29.26 5.18
C VAL A 38 37.38 27.82 5.23
N ALA A 39 38.05 26.92 5.96
CA ALA A 39 37.59 25.54 6.12
C ALA A 39 36.25 25.44 6.86
N ASP A 40 36.05 26.28 7.89
CA ASP A 40 34.78 26.38 8.62
C ASP A 40 33.65 26.97 7.77
N VAL A 41 33.95 27.92 6.89
CA VAL A 41 32.95 28.48 5.95
C VAL A 41 32.53 27.43 4.93
N ALA A 42 33.49 26.68 4.37
CA ALA A 42 33.20 25.60 3.43
C ALA A 42 32.28 24.54 4.05
N THR A 43 32.64 24.04 5.24
CA THR A 43 31.81 23.03 5.94
C THR A 43 30.42 23.54 6.33
N LYS A 44 30.26 24.82 6.70
CA LYS A 44 28.93 25.40 6.95
C LYS A 44 28.10 25.49 5.67
N ALA A 45 28.72 25.83 4.54
CA ALA A 45 28.04 25.86 3.24
C ALA A 45 27.57 24.46 2.84
N ASP A 46 28.43 23.45 2.98
CA ASP A 46 28.11 22.05 2.70
C ASP A 46 26.96 21.55 3.57
N ILE A 47 26.97 21.86 4.88
CA ILE A 47 25.87 21.52 5.79
C ILE A 47 24.57 22.22 5.38
N ALA A 48 24.64 23.46 4.91
CA ALA A 48 23.45 24.18 4.45
C ALA A 48 22.89 23.57 3.16
N GLU A 49 23.75 23.11 2.25
CA GLU A 49 23.36 22.38 1.04
C GLU A 49 22.69 21.05 1.38
N VAL A 50 23.33 20.21 2.21
CA VAL A 50 22.75 18.94 2.68
C VAL A 50 21.40 19.14 3.36
N LYS A 51 21.22 20.22 4.14
CA LYS A 51 19.93 20.54 4.75
C LYS A 51 18.85 20.88 3.72
N ARG A 52 19.20 21.54 2.62
CA ARG A 52 18.27 21.82 1.52
C ARG A 52 17.92 20.52 0.79
N ASP A 53 18.91 19.72 0.45
CA ASP A 53 18.69 18.43 -0.22
C ASP A 53 17.78 17.52 0.60
N ILE A 54 17.99 17.44 1.92
CA ILE A 54 17.11 16.69 2.83
C ILE A 54 15.69 17.26 2.84
N ALA A 55 15.54 18.59 2.81
CA ALA A 55 14.22 19.22 2.78
C ALA A 55 13.48 18.92 1.48
N ASP A 56 14.19 18.92 0.35
CA ASP A 56 13.66 18.60 -0.97
C ASP A 56 13.29 17.12 -1.07
N VAL A 57 14.18 16.20 -0.67
CA VAL A 57 13.88 14.76 -0.61
C VAL A 57 12.65 14.48 0.27
N ARG A 58 12.53 15.16 1.42
CA ARG A 58 11.37 15.01 2.30
C ARG A 58 10.09 15.49 1.63
N LYS A 59 10.15 16.59 0.88
CA LYS A 59 9.01 17.13 0.13
C LYS A 59 8.58 16.18 -1.00
N ASP A 60 9.55 15.68 -1.76
CA ASP A 60 9.30 14.74 -2.86
C ASP A 60 8.72 13.43 -2.35
N LEU A 61 9.28 12.89 -1.26
CA LEU A 61 8.75 11.69 -0.61
C LEU A 61 7.32 11.91 -0.10
N SER A 62 7.03 13.06 0.49
CA SER A 62 5.68 13.40 0.94
C SER A 62 4.69 13.46 -0.24
N ALA A 63 5.10 14.03 -1.36
CA ALA A 63 4.30 14.08 -2.58
C ALA A 63 4.08 12.68 -3.18
N GLU A 64 5.11 11.84 -3.24
CA GLU A 64 4.99 10.47 -3.75
C GLU A 64 4.07 9.62 -2.85
N ILE A 65 4.21 9.76 -1.53
CA ILE A 65 3.32 9.09 -0.57
C ILE A 65 1.86 9.50 -0.81
N GLN A 66 1.58 10.80 -1.00
CA GLN A 66 0.23 11.27 -1.27
C GLN A 66 -0.33 10.66 -2.56
N ILE A 67 0.45 10.65 -3.65
CA ILE A 67 0.04 10.05 -4.93
C ILE A 67 -0.26 8.55 -4.75
N ARG A 68 0.55 7.83 -3.97
CA ARG A 68 0.31 6.41 -3.69
C ARG A 68 -0.96 6.19 -2.86
N PHE A 69 -1.26 7.06 -1.90
CA PHE A 69 -2.51 7.00 -1.15
C PHE A 69 -3.73 7.26 -2.05
N ASP A 70 -3.71 8.32 -2.86
CA ASP A 70 -4.80 8.63 -3.78
C ASP A 70 -5.07 7.46 -4.74
N LYS A 71 -3.99 6.83 -5.24
CA LYS A 71 -4.09 5.64 -6.09
C LYS A 71 -4.67 4.44 -5.34
N SER A 72 -4.27 4.22 -4.09
CA SER A 72 -4.81 3.16 -3.23
C SER A 72 -6.30 3.36 -2.98
N ASP A 73 -6.74 4.58 -2.68
CA ASP A 73 -8.15 4.92 -2.48
C ASP A 73 -8.99 4.68 -3.73
N ALA A 74 -8.47 5.06 -4.90
CA ALA A 74 -9.10 4.75 -6.18
C ALA A 74 -9.22 3.23 -6.40
N GLN A 75 -8.18 2.45 -6.11
CA GLN A 75 -8.20 0.99 -6.22
C GLN A 75 -9.20 0.35 -5.25
N ILE A 76 -9.27 0.81 -4.00
CA ILE A 76 -10.23 0.33 -3.00
C ILE A 76 -11.66 0.61 -3.45
N ASN A 77 -11.92 1.78 -4.04
CA ASN A 77 -13.25 2.12 -4.54
C ASN A 77 -13.66 1.25 -5.73
N LEU A 78 -12.73 0.96 -6.64
CA LEU A 78 -12.97 0.01 -7.74
C LEU A 78 -13.27 -1.39 -7.20
N LEU A 79 -12.43 -1.90 -6.29
CA LEU A 79 -12.65 -3.20 -5.65
C LEU A 79 -14.00 -3.29 -4.94
N ARG A 80 -14.41 -2.22 -4.24
CA ARG A 80 -15.72 -2.16 -3.58
C ARG A 80 -16.85 -2.25 -4.60
N LYS A 81 -16.76 -1.50 -5.70
CA LYS A 81 -17.75 -1.54 -6.78
C LYS A 81 -17.84 -2.92 -7.44
N ASP A 82 -16.70 -3.52 -7.74
CA ASP A 82 -16.64 -4.86 -8.34
C ASP A 82 -17.20 -5.91 -7.39
N THR A 83 -16.91 -5.79 -6.10
CA THR A 83 -17.46 -6.69 -5.07
C THR A 83 -18.98 -6.58 -4.99
N ILE A 84 -19.53 -5.37 -5.00
CA ILE A 84 -20.99 -5.16 -5.03
C ILE A 84 -21.60 -5.80 -6.28
N ALA A 85 -21.03 -5.56 -7.45
CA ALA A 85 -21.50 -6.15 -8.71
C ALA A 85 -21.43 -7.68 -8.70
N LEU A 86 -20.40 -8.26 -8.08
CA LEU A 86 -20.29 -9.70 -7.90
C LEU A 86 -21.37 -10.24 -6.96
N PHE A 87 -21.67 -9.56 -5.86
CA PHE A 87 -22.78 -9.94 -4.97
C PHE A 87 -24.14 -9.90 -5.68
N GLU A 88 -24.45 -8.81 -6.39
CA GLU A 88 -25.70 -8.70 -7.17
C GLU A 88 -25.82 -9.82 -8.20
N LYS A 89 -24.71 -10.18 -8.87
CA LYS A 89 -24.68 -11.28 -9.84
C LYS A 89 -24.88 -12.64 -9.18
N VAL A 90 -24.32 -12.85 -7.98
CA VAL A 90 -24.50 -14.08 -7.20
C VAL A 90 -25.96 -14.21 -6.76
N ASP A 91 -26.57 -13.14 -6.27
CA ASP A 91 -27.98 -13.12 -5.87
C ASP A 91 -28.91 -13.43 -7.05
N ALA A 92 -28.72 -12.73 -8.17
CA ALA A 92 -29.49 -12.98 -9.40
C ALA A 92 -29.35 -14.43 -9.90
N LYS A 93 -28.14 -15.00 -9.81
CA LYS A 93 -27.89 -16.40 -10.17
C LYS A 93 -28.58 -17.36 -9.20
N SER A 94 -28.54 -17.08 -7.91
CA SER A 94 -29.20 -17.88 -6.87
C SER A 94 -30.71 -17.91 -7.08
N ASP A 95 -31.32 -16.76 -7.34
CA ASP A 95 -32.76 -16.64 -7.62
C ASP A 95 -33.16 -17.44 -8.87
N ALA A 96 -32.37 -17.33 -9.94
CA ALA A 96 -32.58 -18.10 -11.15
C ALA A 96 -32.50 -19.62 -10.89
N GLN A 97 -31.50 -20.07 -10.12
CA GLN A 97 -31.34 -21.49 -9.75
C GLN A 97 -32.50 -21.98 -8.88
N MET A 98 -32.96 -21.17 -7.92
CA MET A 98 -34.10 -21.52 -7.07
C MET A 98 -35.40 -21.63 -7.87
N SER A 99 -35.61 -20.75 -8.86
CA SER A 99 -36.76 -20.82 -9.76
C SER A 99 -36.75 -22.08 -10.61
N LEU A 100 -35.57 -22.45 -11.16
CA LEU A 100 -35.42 -23.69 -11.92
C LEU A 100 -35.69 -24.91 -11.02
N LEU A 101 -35.13 -24.92 -9.81
CA LEU A 101 -35.33 -26.01 -8.85
C LEU A 101 -36.82 -26.19 -8.49
N ARG A 102 -37.57 -25.10 -8.27
CA ARG A 102 -39.02 -25.17 -8.03
C ARG A 102 -39.75 -25.81 -9.20
N LYS A 103 -39.41 -25.41 -10.43
CA LYS A 103 -40.00 -25.97 -11.64
C LYS A 103 -39.68 -27.45 -11.81
N ASP A 104 -38.45 -27.85 -11.51
CA ASP A 104 -38.04 -29.25 -11.54
C ASP A 104 -38.81 -30.09 -10.50
N VAL A 105 -39.00 -29.55 -9.29
CA VAL A 105 -39.81 -30.19 -8.24
C VAL A 105 -41.28 -30.35 -8.67
N GLU A 106 -41.89 -29.32 -9.27
CA GLU A 106 -43.26 -29.39 -9.79
C GLU A 106 -43.41 -30.41 -10.92
N ASN A 107 -42.44 -30.45 -11.85
CA ASN A 107 -42.41 -31.42 -12.94
C ASN A 107 -42.27 -32.86 -12.41
N ILE A 108 -41.41 -33.08 -11.42
CA ILE A 108 -41.26 -34.38 -10.75
C ILE A 108 -42.57 -34.79 -10.06
N ALA A 109 -43.19 -33.89 -9.29
CA ALA A 109 -44.45 -34.16 -8.60
C ALA A 109 -45.56 -34.52 -9.59
N THR A 110 -45.70 -33.75 -10.68
CA THR A 110 -46.68 -34.02 -11.74
C THR A 110 -46.41 -35.36 -12.44
N GLY A 111 -45.15 -35.64 -12.76
CA GLY A 111 -44.74 -36.91 -13.38
C GLY A 111 -45.02 -38.11 -12.49
N LEU A 112 -44.80 -37.99 -11.18
CA LEU A 112 -45.15 -39.03 -10.20
C LEU A 112 -46.66 -39.24 -10.12
N LEU A 113 -47.45 -38.16 -10.03
CA LEU A 113 -48.90 -38.24 -9.97
C LEU A 113 -49.47 -38.94 -11.22
N LEU A 114 -48.98 -38.58 -12.41
CA LEU A 114 -49.37 -39.23 -13.66
C LEU A 114 -49.01 -40.71 -13.69
N LYS A 115 -47.79 -41.09 -13.26
CA LYS A 115 -47.35 -42.49 -13.21
C LYS A 115 -48.20 -43.32 -12.24
N LEU A 116 -48.45 -42.80 -11.03
CA LEU A 116 -49.27 -43.47 -10.03
C LEU A 116 -50.72 -43.61 -10.50
N GLY A 117 -51.31 -42.55 -11.07
CA GLY A 117 -52.65 -42.59 -11.65
C GLY A 117 -52.77 -43.64 -12.77
N GLY A 118 -51.79 -43.70 -13.66
CA GLY A 118 -51.73 -44.72 -14.72
C GLY A 118 -51.68 -46.15 -14.16
N VAL A 119 -50.86 -46.40 -13.13
CA VAL A 119 -50.79 -47.72 -12.47
C VAL A 119 -52.14 -48.10 -11.85
N ILE A 120 -52.81 -47.17 -11.16
CA ILE A 120 -54.13 -47.42 -10.54
C ILE A 120 -55.18 -47.79 -11.59
N VAL A 121 -55.22 -47.08 -12.71
CA VAL A 121 -56.19 -47.38 -13.80
C VAL A 121 -55.94 -48.77 -14.37
N VAL A 122 -54.67 -49.14 -14.60
CA VAL A 122 -54.29 -50.46 -15.12
C VAL A 122 -54.66 -51.57 -14.13
N THR A 123 -54.40 -51.39 -12.84
CA THR A 123 -54.71 -52.42 -11.83
C THR A 123 -56.22 -52.61 -11.64
N ILE A 124 -57.00 -51.52 -11.60
CA ILE A 124 -58.46 -51.59 -11.50
C ILE A 124 -59.06 -52.28 -12.74
N SER A 125 -58.63 -51.87 -13.94
CA SER A 125 -59.14 -52.45 -15.20
C SER A 125 -58.84 -53.94 -15.31
N ALA A 126 -57.62 -54.36 -14.96
CA ALA A 126 -57.24 -55.77 -14.88
C ALA A 126 -58.12 -56.56 -13.89
N ALA A 127 -58.34 -56.03 -12.69
CA ALA A 127 -59.19 -56.67 -11.68
C ALA A 127 -60.64 -56.82 -12.17
N THR A 128 -61.23 -55.79 -12.78
CA THR A 128 -62.58 -55.88 -13.36
C THR A 128 -62.69 -56.86 -14.51
N ALA A 129 -61.64 -57.02 -15.32
CA ALA A 129 -61.65 -58.02 -16.40
C ALA A 129 -61.68 -59.44 -15.81
N VAL A 130 -60.85 -59.74 -14.81
CA VAL A 130 -60.83 -61.04 -14.13
C VAL A 130 -62.20 -61.37 -13.51
N LEU A 131 -62.84 -60.40 -12.85
CA LEU A 131 -64.18 -60.58 -12.28
C LEU A 131 -65.29 -60.88 -13.30
N LYS A 132 -65.12 -60.50 -14.58
CA LYS A 132 -66.09 -60.82 -15.64
C LYS A 132 -65.90 -62.22 -16.24
N PHE A 133 -64.74 -62.84 -16.05
CA PHE A 133 -64.40 -64.17 -16.59
C PHE A 133 -64.48 -65.29 -15.54
N LEU A 134 -64.71 -64.95 -14.26
CA LEU A 134 -65.07 -65.86 -13.17
C LEU A 134 -66.59 -66.01 -13.08
#